data_AF-A0A127T435-F1
#
_entry.id   AF-A0A127T435-F1
#
_cell.length_a   1.000
_cell.length_b   1.000
_cell.length_c   1.000
_cell.angle_alpha   90.00
_cell.angle_beta   90.00
_cell.angle_gamma   90.00
#
_symmetry.space_group_name_H-M   'P 1'
#
loop_
_entity.id
_entity.type
_entity.pdbx_description
1 polymer ?
#
loop_
_entity_poly.entity_id
_entity_poly.type
_entity_poly.pdbx_seq_one_letter_code
_entity_poly.pdbx_strand_id
1 'polypeptide(L)'
;VSTQLSEVVGVIERHLEPTLLAVHLYGSAVDGGLKPHSDIDLLVTVTVRLDETTRRALINDLLETSASPGESEILRAVEVTIVVHDDIIPWRYPAKRELQFGEWQRNDILAGIFEPATIDIDLAILLTKAREHSVALVGPAAEELFDPVPEQDLFEALNETLTLWNSPPDWAGDERNVVLTWLGLALLWLVTQLPYPVLLGLGRVLGTVMRHTASG
;
A
#
# COMPACT_ATOMS: atom_id res chain seq x y z
N VAL A 1 2.52 -2.11 17.32
CA VAL A 1 3.09 -2.15 15.96
C VAL A 1 4.18 -3.21 15.86
N SER A 2 5.34 -3.07 16.51
CA SER A 2 6.43 -4.06 16.39
C SER A 2 5.96 -5.51 16.66
N THR A 3 5.20 -5.75 17.73
CA THR A 3 4.65 -7.09 18.04
C THR A 3 3.70 -7.61 16.96
N GLN A 4 2.68 -6.82 16.58
CA GLN A 4 1.72 -7.19 15.52
C GLN A 4 2.44 -7.45 14.20
N LEU A 5 3.42 -6.62 13.84
CA LEU A 5 4.20 -6.79 12.62
C LEU A 5 4.98 -8.10 12.63
N SER A 6 5.61 -8.46 13.75
CA SER A 6 6.30 -9.75 13.90
C SER A 6 5.32 -10.93 13.81
N GLU A 7 4.11 -10.81 14.35
CA GLU A 7 3.07 -11.84 14.23
C GLU A 7 2.61 -12.02 12.78
N VAL A 8 2.34 -10.93 12.08
CA VAL A 8 1.95 -10.94 10.66
C VAL A 8 3.05 -11.53 9.79
N VAL A 9 4.31 -11.12 9.97
CA VAL A 9 5.44 -11.71 9.25
C VAL A 9 5.58 -13.19 9.55
N GLY A 10 5.43 -13.61 10.81
CA GLY A 10 5.45 -15.02 11.19
C GLY A 10 4.29 -15.86 10.64
N VAL A 11 3.15 -15.24 10.31
CA VAL A 11 2.07 -15.88 9.55
C VAL A 11 2.48 -16.04 8.08
N ILE A 12 3.03 -14.99 7.47
CA ILE A 12 3.47 -14.99 6.07
C ILE A 12 4.56 -16.06 5.86
N GLU A 13 5.60 -16.10 6.69
CA GLU A 13 6.70 -17.06 6.59
C GLU A 13 6.19 -18.51 6.69
N ARG A 14 5.31 -18.79 7.66
CA ARG A 14 4.76 -20.14 7.88
C ARG A 14 4.03 -20.70 6.67
N HIS A 15 3.30 -19.86 5.95
CA HIS A 15 2.50 -20.29 4.79
C HIS A 15 3.28 -20.26 3.47
N LEU A 16 4.29 -19.39 3.36
CA LEU A 16 4.95 -19.12 2.08
C LEU A 16 6.36 -19.67 1.98
N GLU A 17 6.99 -20.11 3.06
CA GLU A 17 8.26 -20.84 2.96
C GLU A 17 8.09 -22.19 2.23
N PRO A 18 9.04 -22.60 1.37
CA PRO A 18 10.32 -21.94 1.05
C PRO A 18 10.24 -20.97 -0.15
N THR A 19 9.04 -20.63 -0.61
CA THR A 19 8.82 -19.85 -1.83
C THR A 19 8.92 -18.33 -1.63
N LEU A 20 8.88 -17.88 -0.38
CA LEU A 20 9.02 -16.49 0.04
C LEU A 20 10.42 -15.94 -0.31
N LEU A 21 10.45 -14.84 -1.06
CA LEU A 21 11.68 -14.10 -1.36
C LEU A 21 11.90 -12.93 -0.42
N ALA A 22 10.85 -12.14 -0.18
CA ALA A 22 10.95 -10.94 0.62
C ALA A 22 9.62 -10.46 1.16
N VAL A 23 9.70 -9.68 2.23
CA VAL A 23 8.60 -8.91 2.82
C VAL A 23 9.08 -7.49 3.05
N HIS A 24 8.41 -6.52 2.45
CA HIS A 24 8.71 -5.09 2.59
C HIS A 24 7.57 -4.37 3.30
N LEU A 25 7.90 -3.65 4.37
CA LEU A 25 7.01 -2.66 4.97
C LEU A 25 7.14 -1.36 4.19
N TYR A 26 6.03 -0.81 3.72
CA TYR A 26 6.01 0.46 2.99
C TYR A 26 4.88 1.36 3.49
N GLY A 27 4.67 2.48 2.80
CA GLY A 27 3.54 3.37 3.05
C GLY A 27 3.67 4.19 4.32
N SER A 28 2.54 4.45 4.98
CA SER A 28 2.47 5.48 6.03
C SER A 28 3.34 5.19 7.26
N ALA A 29 3.67 3.92 7.48
CA ALA A 29 4.61 3.49 8.51
C ALA A 29 6.04 4.02 8.28
N VAL A 30 6.43 4.21 7.01
CA VAL A 30 7.77 4.60 6.59
C VAL A 30 7.85 6.11 6.28
N ASP A 31 6.80 6.69 5.70
CA ASP A 31 6.82 8.07 5.16
C ASP A 31 6.70 9.19 6.21
N GLY A 32 6.17 8.91 7.40
CA GLY A 32 5.93 9.95 8.41
C GLY A 32 5.46 9.48 9.78
N GLY A 33 5.51 8.16 10.02
CA GLY A 33 5.03 7.52 11.24
C GLY A 33 3.52 7.23 11.22
N LEU A 34 3.16 6.11 11.82
CA LEU A 34 1.77 5.62 11.87
C LEU A 34 0.86 6.59 12.64
N LYS A 35 -0.13 7.15 11.94
CA LYS A 35 -1.24 7.90 12.57
C LYS A 35 -2.21 6.92 13.26
N PRO A 36 -3.13 7.37 14.13
CA PRO A 36 -4.02 6.48 14.87
C PRO A 36 -4.84 5.50 14.00
N HIS A 37 -5.19 5.88 12.77
CA HIS A 37 -5.94 5.05 11.81
C HIS A 37 -5.12 4.69 10.57
N SER A 38 -3.79 4.70 10.69
CA SER A 38 -2.91 4.21 9.63
C SER A 38 -2.86 2.68 9.66
N ASP A 39 -2.93 2.11 8.48
CA ASP A 39 -2.81 0.68 8.24
C ASP A 39 -1.34 0.27 8.15
N ILE A 40 -1.07 -1.03 8.23
CA ILE A 40 0.26 -1.62 8.04
C ILE A 40 0.33 -2.20 6.63
N ASP A 41 1.09 -1.55 5.75
CA ASP A 41 1.19 -1.91 4.34
C ASP A 41 2.38 -2.85 4.09
N LEU A 42 2.11 -4.07 3.63
CA LEU A 42 3.12 -5.09 3.34
C LEU A 42 3.10 -5.52 1.87
N LEU A 43 4.26 -5.44 1.22
CA LEU A 43 4.50 -6.07 -0.07
C LEU A 43 5.25 -7.38 0.15
N VAL A 44 4.69 -8.47 -0.34
CA VAL A 44 5.27 -9.82 -0.22
C VAL A 44 5.61 -10.33 -1.61
N THR A 45 6.84 -10.84 -1.76
CA THR A 45 7.32 -11.37 -3.03
C THR A 45 7.56 -12.87 -2.90
N VAL A 46 7.00 -13.66 -3.81
CA VAL A 46 7.17 -15.12 -3.86
C VAL A 46 7.72 -15.58 -5.21
N THR A 47 8.33 -16.75 -5.24
CA THR A 47 8.86 -17.39 -6.47
C THR A 47 7.81 -18.13 -7.28
N VAL A 48 6.72 -18.58 -6.66
CA VAL A 48 5.69 -19.38 -7.33
C VAL A 48 4.30 -18.89 -6.92
N ARG A 49 3.33 -19.14 -7.80
CA ARG A 49 1.91 -18.86 -7.51
C ARG A 49 1.41 -19.71 -6.35
N LEU A 50 0.48 -19.14 -5.58
CA LEU A 50 -0.12 -19.83 -4.45
C LEU A 50 -1.16 -20.81 -4.98
N ASP A 51 -1.18 -22.02 -4.43
CA ASP A 51 -2.34 -22.88 -4.59
C ASP A 51 -3.51 -22.36 -3.74
N GLU A 52 -4.73 -22.76 -4.09
CA GLU A 52 -5.93 -22.26 -3.42
C GLU A 52 -6.05 -22.67 -1.94
N THR A 53 -5.43 -23.78 -1.54
CA THR A 53 -5.42 -24.20 -0.13
C THR A 53 -4.55 -23.25 0.68
N THR A 54 -3.35 -22.97 0.18
CA THR A 54 -2.39 -22.03 0.80
C THR A 54 -2.95 -20.60 0.83
N ARG A 55 -3.53 -20.12 -0.28
CA ARG A 55 -4.19 -18.80 -0.36
C ARG A 55 -5.22 -18.64 0.75
N ARG A 56 -6.14 -19.60 0.88
CA ARG A 56 -7.22 -19.54 1.88
C ARG A 56 -6.70 -19.64 3.29
N ALA A 57 -5.74 -20.53 3.56
CA ALA A 57 -5.14 -20.67 4.89
C ALA A 57 -4.44 -19.37 5.32
N LEU A 58 -3.64 -18.78 4.42
CA LEU A 58 -2.96 -17.52 4.66
C LEU A 58 -3.94 -16.38 4.96
N ILE A 59 -4.98 -16.21 4.13
CA ILE A 59 -5.97 -15.13 4.31
C ILE A 59 -6.69 -15.25 5.65
N ASN A 60 -7.08 -16.47 6.04
CA ASN A 60 -7.76 -16.70 7.33
C ASN A 60 -6.83 -16.40 8.51
N ASP A 61 -5.58 -16.85 8.48
CA ASP A 61 -4.62 -16.57 9.55
C ASP A 61 -4.27 -15.08 9.63
N LEU A 62 -4.18 -14.38 8.48
CA LEU A 62 -3.97 -12.93 8.46
C LEU A 62 -5.14 -12.19 9.11
N LEU A 63 -6.38 -12.66 8.89
CA LEU A 63 -7.60 -12.08 9.46
C LEU A 63 -7.59 -12.08 11.00
N GLU A 64 -6.91 -13.05 11.63
CA GLU A 64 -6.75 -13.13 13.09
C GLU A 64 -5.73 -12.12 13.63
N THR A 65 -4.83 -11.63 12.78
CA THR A 65 -3.75 -10.68 13.15
C THR A 65 -4.05 -9.23 12.75
N SER A 66 -5.23 -8.99 12.16
CA SER A 66 -5.69 -7.69 11.68
C SER A 66 -7.04 -7.34 12.30
N ALA A 67 -7.30 -6.04 12.47
CA ALA A 67 -8.59 -5.53 12.95
C ALA A 67 -9.01 -4.31 12.13
N SER A 68 -10.31 -4.14 11.93
CA SER A 68 -10.83 -2.99 11.20
C SER A 68 -10.47 -1.68 11.90
N PRO A 69 -10.26 -0.58 11.16
CA PRO A 69 -9.80 0.68 11.75
C PRO A 69 -10.72 1.16 12.88
N GLY A 70 -10.16 1.26 14.09
CA GLY A 70 -10.89 1.72 15.28
C GLY A 70 -11.65 0.64 16.06
N GLU A 71 -11.64 -0.62 15.61
CA GLU A 71 -12.28 -1.72 16.35
C GLU A 71 -11.38 -2.33 17.44
N SER A 72 -10.08 -2.04 17.41
CA SER A 72 -9.12 -2.51 18.40
C SER A 72 -8.19 -1.39 18.85
N GLU A 73 -7.90 -1.35 20.16
CA GLU A 73 -6.88 -0.47 20.73
C GLU A 73 -5.45 -1.01 20.53
N ILE A 74 -5.33 -2.29 20.14
CA ILE A 74 -4.05 -3.02 20.06
C ILE A 74 -3.69 -3.33 18.61
N LEU A 75 -4.66 -3.80 17.83
CA LEU A 75 -4.48 -4.23 16.44
C LEU A 75 -4.86 -3.11 15.48
N ARG A 76 -4.01 -2.92 14.48
CA ARG A 76 -4.28 -2.08 13.31
C ARG A 76 -4.80 -2.92 12.16
N ALA A 77 -5.42 -2.26 11.18
CA ALA A 77 -5.67 -2.90 9.90
C ALA A 77 -4.33 -3.21 9.22
N VAL A 78 -4.26 -4.40 8.63
CA VAL A 78 -3.12 -4.88 7.88
C VAL A 78 -3.55 -5.00 6.42
N GLU A 79 -2.71 -4.49 5.53
CA GLU A 79 -2.84 -4.65 4.10
C GLU A 79 -1.66 -5.49 3.60
N VAL A 80 -1.96 -6.57 2.86
CA VAL A 80 -0.92 -7.43 2.26
C VAL A 80 -1.17 -7.58 0.78
N THR A 81 -0.21 -7.13 -0.02
CA THR A 81 -0.16 -7.38 -1.46
C THR A 81 0.92 -8.42 -1.75
N ILE A 82 0.55 -9.52 -2.41
CA ILE A 82 1.50 -10.56 -2.83
C ILE A 82 1.69 -10.50 -4.34
N VAL A 83 2.95 -10.53 -4.77
CA VAL A 83 3.35 -10.65 -6.17
C VAL A 83 4.25 -11.86 -6.39
N VAL A 84 4.13 -12.49 -7.57
CA VAL A 84 5.10 -13.50 -8.02
C VAL A 84 6.22 -12.78 -8.75
N HIS A 85 7.47 -13.03 -8.37
CA HIS A 85 8.64 -12.34 -8.93
C HIS A 85 8.70 -12.44 -10.46
N ASP A 86 8.48 -13.62 -11.02
CA ASP A 86 8.46 -13.87 -12.47
C ASP A 86 7.26 -13.22 -13.20
N ASP A 87 6.19 -12.88 -12.49
CA ASP A 87 5.06 -12.12 -13.07
C ASP A 87 5.35 -10.60 -13.07
N ILE A 88 6.40 -10.13 -12.36
CA ILE A 88 6.84 -8.73 -12.31
C ILE A 88 8.12 -8.51 -13.13
N ILE A 89 9.04 -9.48 -13.20
CA ILE A 89 10.33 -9.34 -13.86
C ILE A 89 10.45 -10.28 -15.06
N PRO A 90 10.66 -9.77 -16.30
CA PRO A 90 10.80 -8.35 -16.66
C PRO A 90 9.47 -7.58 -16.59
N TRP A 91 9.54 -6.29 -16.26
CA TRP A 91 8.38 -5.42 -16.09
C TRP A 91 7.47 -5.35 -17.31
N ARG A 92 6.15 -5.45 -17.06
CA ARG A 92 5.09 -5.25 -18.05
C ARG A 92 3.87 -4.60 -17.39
N TYR A 93 3.40 -3.50 -17.97
CA TYR A 93 2.18 -2.84 -17.53
C TYR A 93 0.94 -3.35 -18.30
N PRO A 94 -0.20 -3.55 -17.62
CA PRO A 94 -0.35 -3.67 -16.17
C PRO A 94 0.17 -5.02 -15.65
N ALA A 95 0.65 -5.01 -14.42
CA ALA A 95 1.21 -6.20 -13.77
C ALA A 95 0.10 -7.05 -13.13
N LYS A 96 0.45 -8.27 -12.73
CA LYS A 96 -0.46 -9.20 -12.07
C LYS A 96 -0.18 -9.26 -10.57
N ARG A 97 -1.21 -9.01 -9.74
CA ARG A 97 -1.14 -9.34 -8.32
C ARG A 97 -1.57 -10.78 -8.09
N GLU A 98 -0.84 -11.47 -7.23
CA GLU A 98 -1.18 -12.84 -6.85
C GLU A 98 -2.25 -12.85 -5.78
N LEU A 99 -2.20 -11.94 -4.80
CA LEU A 99 -3.15 -11.85 -3.70
C LEU A 99 -3.21 -10.41 -3.19
N GLN A 100 -4.40 -9.96 -2.80
CA GLN A 100 -4.58 -8.77 -1.97
C GLN A 100 -5.37 -9.19 -0.73
N PHE A 101 -4.95 -8.68 0.42
CA PHE A 101 -5.65 -8.80 1.68
C PHE A 101 -5.81 -7.40 2.27
N GLY A 102 -6.99 -7.12 2.81
CA GLY A 102 -7.27 -5.93 3.58
C GLY A 102 -8.61 -6.04 4.28
N GLU A 103 -8.83 -5.16 5.27
CA GLU A 103 -10.03 -5.21 6.13
C GLU A 103 -11.34 -4.97 5.36
N TRP A 104 -11.30 -4.27 4.22
CA TRP A 104 -12.48 -4.08 3.36
C TRP A 104 -13.03 -5.41 2.79
N GLN A 105 -12.22 -6.47 2.73
CA GLN A 105 -12.63 -7.80 2.29
C GLN A 105 -13.13 -8.70 3.42
N ARG A 106 -13.10 -8.25 4.69
CA ARG A 106 -13.38 -9.10 5.86
C ARG A 106 -14.70 -9.88 5.75
N ASN A 107 -15.78 -9.23 5.34
CA ASN A 107 -17.09 -9.88 5.22
C ASN A 107 -17.10 -10.98 4.14
N ASP A 108 -16.46 -10.73 3.02
CA ASP A 108 -16.34 -11.69 1.92
C ASP A 108 -15.48 -12.89 2.34
N ILE A 109 -14.34 -12.62 3.00
CA ILE A 109 -13.45 -13.65 3.55
C ILE A 109 -14.20 -14.54 4.55
N LEU A 110 -14.98 -13.96 5.47
CA LEU A 110 -15.79 -14.70 6.44
C LEU A 110 -16.92 -15.51 5.77
N ALA A 111 -17.40 -15.07 4.61
CA ALA A 111 -18.34 -15.82 3.78
C ALA A 111 -17.65 -16.91 2.92
N GLY A 112 -16.32 -17.03 2.99
CA GLY A 112 -15.53 -17.97 2.20
C GLY A 112 -15.34 -17.53 0.74
N ILE A 113 -15.51 -16.24 0.46
CA ILE A 113 -15.29 -15.62 -0.85
C ILE A 113 -13.90 -15.01 -0.85
N PHE A 114 -13.06 -15.46 -1.78
CA PHE A 114 -11.66 -15.03 -1.89
C PHE A 114 -11.41 -14.50 -3.29
N GLU A 115 -10.76 -13.34 -3.38
CA GLU A 115 -10.38 -12.79 -4.67
C GLU A 115 -9.29 -13.64 -5.35
N PRO A 116 -9.45 -13.96 -6.65
CA PRO A 116 -8.41 -14.62 -7.41
C PRO A 116 -7.27 -13.64 -7.72
N ALA A 117 -6.13 -14.20 -8.13
CA ALA A 117 -5.07 -13.41 -8.74
C ALA A 117 -5.59 -12.65 -9.98
N THR A 118 -5.30 -11.36 -10.08
CA THR A 118 -5.85 -10.48 -11.12
C THR A 118 -4.82 -9.48 -11.61
N ILE A 119 -5.09 -8.89 -12.77
CA ILE A 119 -4.37 -7.72 -13.26
C ILE A 119 -4.69 -6.53 -12.36
N ASP A 120 -3.66 -5.77 -12.01
CA ASP A 120 -3.75 -4.65 -11.10
C ASP A 120 -2.87 -3.49 -11.58
N ILE A 121 -3.52 -2.37 -11.91
CA ILE A 121 -2.86 -1.15 -12.40
C ILE A 121 -2.08 -0.46 -11.28
N ASP A 122 -2.51 -0.61 -10.02
CA ASP A 122 -1.92 0.09 -8.88
C ASP A 122 -0.54 -0.48 -8.52
N LEU A 123 -0.18 -1.66 -9.03
CA LEU A 123 1.15 -2.24 -8.85
C LEU A 123 2.27 -1.35 -9.38
N ALA A 124 2.02 -0.55 -10.43
CA ALA A 124 3.01 0.42 -10.91
C ALA A 124 3.32 1.48 -9.83
N ILE A 125 2.28 1.98 -9.15
CA ILE A 125 2.39 2.96 -8.07
C ILE A 125 3.01 2.32 -6.84
N LEU A 126 2.50 1.15 -6.44
CA LEU A 126 2.94 0.41 -5.26
C LEU A 126 4.43 0.04 -5.36
N LEU A 127 4.87 -0.55 -6.46
CA LEU A 127 6.26 -0.96 -6.64
C LEU A 127 7.20 0.25 -6.68
N THR A 128 6.78 1.35 -7.33
CA THR A 128 7.56 2.61 -7.29
C THR A 128 7.76 3.07 -5.85
N LYS A 129 6.67 3.15 -5.07
CA LYS A 129 6.74 3.54 -3.65
C LYS A 129 7.57 2.57 -2.81
N ALA A 130 7.40 1.27 -3.01
CA ALA A 130 8.13 0.25 -2.25
C ALA A 130 9.63 0.30 -2.56
N ARG A 131 10.04 0.56 -3.81
CA ARG A 131 11.45 0.72 -4.15
C ARG A 131 12.07 1.96 -3.52
N GLU A 132 11.34 3.08 -3.47
CA GLU A 132 11.87 4.35 -2.94
C GLU A 132 11.80 4.46 -1.41
N HIS A 133 10.74 3.90 -0.82
CA HIS A 133 10.34 4.13 0.57
C HIS A 133 9.80 2.86 1.23
N SER A 134 10.65 1.85 1.38
CA SER A 134 10.33 0.65 2.17
C SER A 134 11.46 0.21 3.09
N VAL A 135 11.11 -0.68 4.03
CA VAL A 135 12.03 -1.40 4.90
C VAL A 135 11.87 -2.89 4.61
N ALA A 136 12.96 -3.56 4.23
CA ALA A 136 12.99 -5.01 4.11
C ALA A 136 12.94 -5.66 5.50
N LEU A 137 11.86 -6.39 5.77
CA LEU A 137 11.70 -7.20 6.99
C LEU A 137 12.29 -8.59 6.79
N VAL A 138 12.13 -9.14 5.58
CA VAL A 138 12.66 -10.42 5.13
C VAL A 138 13.22 -10.22 3.72
N GLY A 139 14.36 -10.87 3.43
CA GLY A 139 14.96 -10.83 2.10
C GLY A 139 15.71 -9.53 1.78
N PRO A 140 16.10 -9.34 0.51
CA PRO A 140 16.80 -8.15 0.04
C PRO A 140 15.88 -6.92 -0.07
N ALA A 141 16.48 -5.74 -0.26
CA ALA A 141 15.75 -4.50 -0.45
C ALA A 141 14.90 -4.53 -1.73
N ALA A 142 13.78 -3.80 -1.75
CA ALA A 142 12.87 -3.76 -2.91
C ALA A 142 13.58 -3.25 -4.18
N GLU A 143 14.51 -2.29 -4.03
CA GLU A 143 15.30 -1.76 -5.15
C GLU A 143 16.26 -2.77 -5.78
N GLU A 144 16.63 -3.83 -5.05
CA GLU A 144 17.48 -4.93 -5.53
C GLU A 144 16.66 -6.04 -6.19
N LEU A 145 15.39 -6.21 -5.80
CA LEU A 145 14.48 -7.24 -6.33
C LEU A 145 13.76 -6.84 -7.61
N PHE A 146 13.43 -5.55 -7.71
CA PHE A 146 12.59 -5.03 -8.78
C PHE A 146 13.35 -3.99 -9.60
N ASP A 147 13.17 -4.06 -10.92
CA ASP A 147 13.58 -2.98 -11.81
C ASP A 147 12.70 -1.73 -11.58
N PRO A 148 13.22 -0.51 -11.82
CA PRO A 148 12.39 0.70 -11.79
C PRO A 148 11.23 0.61 -12.78
N VAL A 149 10.02 0.96 -12.33
CA VAL A 149 8.85 1.11 -13.21
C VAL A 149 9.10 2.30 -14.15
N PRO A 150 8.90 2.16 -15.48
CA PRO A 150 9.01 3.28 -16.41
C PRO A 150 8.05 4.42 -16.02
N GLU A 151 8.53 5.67 -16.08
CA GLU A 151 7.72 6.84 -15.71
C GLU A 151 6.38 6.89 -16.46
N GLN A 152 6.37 6.49 -17.73
CA GLN A 152 5.16 6.44 -18.54
C GLN A 152 4.09 5.53 -17.93
N ASP A 153 4.46 4.32 -17.49
CA ASP A 153 3.54 3.35 -16.91
C ASP A 153 3.03 3.83 -15.54
N LEU A 154 3.88 4.52 -14.76
CA LEU A 154 3.47 5.16 -13.52
C LEU A 154 2.44 6.26 -13.75
N PHE A 155 2.65 7.12 -14.76
CA PHE A 155 1.68 8.16 -15.12
C PHE A 155 0.38 7.57 -15.65
N GLU A 156 0.45 6.48 -16.42
CA GLU A 156 -0.72 5.78 -16.94
C GLU A 156 -1.54 5.17 -15.80
N ALA A 157 -0.89 4.47 -14.86
CA ALA A 157 -1.54 3.97 -13.66
C ALA A 157 -2.24 5.06 -12.85
N LEU A 158 -1.53 6.17 -12.53
CA LEU A 158 -2.11 7.30 -11.80
C LEU A 158 -3.33 7.90 -12.51
N ASN A 159 -3.28 8.00 -13.85
CA ASN A 159 -4.39 8.52 -14.64
C ASN A 159 -5.58 7.56 -14.65
N GLU A 160 -5.35 6.25 -14.76
CA GLU A 160 -6.40 5.24 -14.69
C GLU A 160 -7.06 5.19 -13.31
N THR A 161 -6.29 5.20 -12.22
CA THR A 161 -6.82 5.25 -10.84
C THR A 161 -7.73 6.46 -10.65
N LEU A 162 -7.39 7.62 -11.24
CA LEU A 162 -8.24 8.81 -11.20
C LEU A 162 -9.57 8.66 -11.94
N THR A 163 -9.61 7.83 -12.98
CA THR A 163 -10.86 7.55 -13.70
C THR A 163 -11.76 6.53 -13.00
N LEU A 164 -11.25 5.78 -12.01
CA LEU A 164 -12.04 4.82 -11.24
C LEU A 164 -12.94 5.50 -10.20
N TRP A 165 -12.59 6.70 -9.72
CA TRP A 165 -13.38 7.42 -8.68
C TRP A 165 -14.37 8.42 -9.25
N ASN A 166 -15.13 8.02 -10.26
CA ASN A 166 -16.03 8.91 -10.99
C ASN A 166 -17.49 8.87 -10.53
N SER A 167 -17.88 7.89 -9.70
CA SER A 167 -19.29 7.66 -9.32
C SER A 167 -19.48 7.56 -7.80
N PRO A 168 -20.64 7.99 -7.25
CA PRO A 168 -20.93 7.86 -5.81
C PRO A 168 -20.79 6.46 -5.19
N PRO A 169 -21.08 5.34 -5.89
CA PRO A 169 -20.80 4.00 -5.38
C PRO A 169 -19.31 3.69 -5.18
N ASP A 170 -18.42 4.37 -5.91
CA ASP A 170 -16.99 4.03 -5.98
C ASP A 170 -16.20 4.50 -4.76
N TRP A 171 -16.79 5.35 -3.90
CA TRP A 171 -16.15 5.92 -2.71
C TRP A 171 -16.96 5.76 -1.42
N ALA A 172 -18.12 5.08 -1.47
CA ALA A 172 -18.96 4.88 -0.31
C ALA A 172 -18.25 3.99 0.74
N GLY A 173 -17.99 4.53 1.93
CA GLY A 173 -17.21 3.88 2.99
C GLY A 173 -15.71 4.20 3.00
N ASP A 174 -15.19 4.90 1.98
CA ASP A 174 -13.79 5.36 1.91
C ASP A 174 -13.70 6.87 1.56
N GLU A 175 -14.73 7.63 1.94
CA GLU A 175 -14.90 9.04 1.54
C GLU A 175 -13.70 9.89 1.92
N ARG A 176 -13.11 9.60 3.08
CA ARG A 176 -12.00 10.38 3.63
C ARG A 176 -10.74 10.22 2.80
N ASN A 177 -10.36 9.00 2.43
CA ASN A 177 -9.12 8.75 1.71
C ASN A 177 -9.24 9.21 0.25
N VAL A 178 -10.42 9.02 -0.35
CA VAL A 178 -10.74 9.57 -1.66
C VAL A 178 -10.63 11.09 -1.63
N VAL A 179 -11.30 11.79 -0.70
CA VAL A 179 -11.21 13.26 -0.57
C VAL A 179 -9.77 13.74 -0.34
N LEU A 180 -8.99 13.04 0.49
CA LEU A 180 -7.58 13.38 0.73
C LEU A 180 -6.73 13.23 -0.53
N THR A 181 -6.97 12.19 -1.33
CA THR A 181 -6.26 11.98 -2.58
C THR A 181 -6.63 13.05 -3.62
N TRP A 182 -7.93 13.35 -3.77
CA TRP A 182 -8.40 14.45 -4.62
C TRP A 182 -7.85 15.81 -4.18
N LEU A 183 -7.82 16.09 -2.86
CA LEU A 183 -7.22 17.32 -2.32
C LEU A 183 -5.72 17.38 -2.58
N GLY A 184 -5.00 16.27 -2.43
CA GLY A 184 -3.57 16.16 -2.72
C GLY A 184 -3.27 16.47 -4.19
N LEU A 185 -4.04 15.90 -5.10
CA LEU A 185 -3.91 16.13 -6.54
C LEU A 185 -4.31 17.54 -6.94
N ALA A 186 -5.40 18.08 -6.38
CA ALA A 186 -5.80 19.46 -6.60
C ALA A 186 -4.75 20.44 -6.09
N LEU A 187 -4.11 20.15 -4.96
CA LEU A 187 -3.02 20.96 -4.41
C LEU A 187 -1.78 20.88 -5.30
N LEU A 188 -1.40 19.69 -5.77
CA LEU A 188 -0.29 19.50 -6.70
C LEU A 188 -0.54 20.28 -8.00
N TRP A 189 -1.73 20.13 -8.58
CA TRP A 189 -2.13 20.88 -9.76
C TRP A 189 -2.09 22.39 -9.51
N LEU A 190 -2.66 22.88 -8.41
CA LEU A 190 -2.63 24.29 -8.05
C LEU A 190 -1.18 24.81 -7.92
N VAL A 191 -0.29 24.05 -7.29
CA VAL A 191 1.12 24.41 -7.13
C VAL A 191 1.83 24.54 -8.48
N THR A 192 1.52 23.67 -9.46
CA THR A 192 2.09 23.79 -10.81
C THR A 192 1.61 25.03 -11.57
N GLN A 193 0.46 25.62 -11.20
CA GLN A 193 -0.07 26.85 -11.78
C GLN A 193 0.44 28.13 -11.09
N LEU A 194 1.08 28.02 -9.91
CA LEU A 194 1.51 29.17 -9.13
C LEU A 194 2.90 29.68 -9.53
N PRO A 195 3.10 31.02 -9.62
CA PRO A 195 4.43 31.58 -9.85
C PRO A 195 5.39 31.25 -8.70
N TYR A 196 6.66 30.96 -9.02
CA TYR A 196 7.72 30.66 -8.03
C TYR A 196 7.82 31.66 -6.85
N PRO A 197 7.65 32.99 -7.03
CA PRO A 197 7.63 33.94 -5.91
C PRO A 197 6.49 33.70 -4.89
N VAL A 198 5.34 33.22 -5.35
CA VAL A 198 4.18 32.91 -4.51
C VAL A 198 4.44 31.64 -3.69
N LEU A 199 5.05 30.63 -4.31
CA LEU A 199 5.45 29.38 -3.63
C LEU A 199 6.47 29.64 -2.52
N LEU A 200 7.46 30.50 -2.77
CA LEU A 200 8.42 30.95 -1.75
C LEU A 200 7.75 31.71 -0.59
N GLY A 201 6.74 32.54 -0.89
CA GLY A 201 5.96 33.25 0.11
C GLY A 201 5.19 32.29 1.02
N LEU A 202 4.49 31.32 0.44
CA LEU A 202 3.73 30.30 1.16
C LEU A 202 4.64 29.43 2.05
N GLY A 203 5.80 29.01 1.54
CA GLY A 203 6.77 28.24 2.31
C GLY A 203 7.31 28.97 3.55
N ARG A 204 7.50 30.30 3.46
CA ARG A 204 7.92 31.12 4.61
C ARG A 204 6.84 31.24 5.67
N VAL A 205 5.57 31.37 5.26
CA VAL A 205 4.43 31.43 6.19
C VAL A 205 4.25 30.10 6.91
N LEU A 206 4.26 28.99 6.17
CA LEU A 206 4.18 27.64 6.74
C LEU A 206 5.32 27.34 7.71
N GLY A 207 6.56 27.68 7.35
CA GLY A 207 7.72 27.52 8.24
C GLY A 207 7.65 28.39 9.50
N THR A 208 6.91 29.50 9.47
CA THR A 208 6.68 30.34 10.66
C THR A 208 5.61 29.75 11.56
N VAL A 209 4.52 29.24 10.97
CA VAL A 209 3.44 28.56 11.70
C VAL A 209 3.96 27.28 12.38
N MET A 210 4.70 26.43 11.66
CA MET A 210 5.25 25.19 12.23
C MET A 210 6.24 25.44 13.39
N ARG A 211 7.03 26.52 13.30
CA ARG A 211 7.92 26.92 14.41
C ARG A 211 7.15 27.38 15.64
N HIS A 212 5.99 28.01 15.47
CA HIS A 212 5.15 28.46 16.57
C HIS A 212 4.43 27.31 17.26
N THR A 213 4.00 26.29 16.50
CA THR A 213 3.32 25.11 17.03
C THR A 213 4.26 24.09 17.68
N ALA A 214 5.56 24.10 17.34
CA ALA A 214 6.55 23.22 17.94
C ALA A 214 7.14 23.78 19.26
N SER A 215 6.85 25.04 19.60
CA SER A 215 7.39 25.74 20.76
C SER A 215 6.38 25.95 21.89
N GLY A 216 5.20 25.33 21.82
CA GLY A 216 4.14 25.38 22.84
C GLY A 216 3.65 23.99 23.18
#